data_AF-A0A4Y9LM32-F1
#
_entry.id   AF-A0A4Y9LM32-F1
#
_cell.length_a   1.000
_cell.length_b   1.000
_cell.length_c   1.000
_cell.angle_alpha   90.00
_cell.angle_beta   90.00
_cell.angle_gamma   90.00
#
_symmetry.space_group_name_H-M   'P 1'
#
loop_
_entity.id
_entity.type
_entity.pdbx_description
1 polymer ?
#
loop_
_entity_poly.entity_id
_entity_poly.type
_entity_poly.pdbx_seq_one_letter_code
_entity_poly.pdbx_strand_id
1 'polypeptide(L)'
;MADLAYSLGLLSNLGVELVALAADLEGTSRSTSWDPVEVGHRTVAAALEDFAESWADRRELLTRALEDVGGLARAGAETFQRVDEGLAGEVRDVTAGR
;
A
#
# COMPACT_ATOMS: atom_id res chain seq x y z
N MET A 1 3.40 -14.64 -24.34
CA MET A 1 2.31 -14.23 -23.42
C MET A 1 2.55 -14.61 -21.96
N ALA A 2 3.28 -15.69 -21.64
CA ALA A 2 3.50 -16.10 -20.23
C ALA A 2 4.19 -15.03 -19.35
N ASP A 3 5.10 -14.24 -19.91
CA ASP A 3 5.89 -13.24 -19.18
C ASP A 3 5.04 -12.06 -18.68
N LEU A 4 4.08 -11.60 -19.49
CA LEU A 4 3.19 -10.51 -19.12
C LEU A 4 2.22 -10.95 -18.01
N ALA A 5 1.61 -12.13 -18.14
CA ALA A 5 0.70 -12.67 -17.14
C ALA A 5 1.37 -12.86 -15.76
N TYR A 6 2.62 -13.35 -15.74
CA TYR A 6 3.41 -13.47 -14.52
C TYR A 6 3.70 -12.09 -13.90
N SER A 7 4.08 -11.13 -14.73
CA SER A 7 4.36 -9.75 -14.29
C SER A 7 3.12 -9.05 -13.70
N LEU A 8 1.93 -9.30 -14.25
CA LEU A 8 0.67 -8.76 -13.73
C LEU A 8 0.28 -9.39 -12.38
N GLY A 9 0.53 -10.69 -12.20
CA GLY A 9 0.36 -11.36 -10.92
C GLY A 9 1.25 -10.76 -9.83
N LEU A 10 2.54 -10.53 -10.14
CA LEU A 10 3.47 -9.87 -9.22
C LEU A 10 3.04 -8.44 -8.87
N LEU A 11 2.60 -7.67 -9.87
CA LEU A 11 2.16 -6.28 -9.66
C LEU A 11 0.89 -6.21 -8.81
N SER A 12 -0.07 -7.11 -9.05
CA SER A 12 -1.28 -7.21 -8.23
C SER A 12 -0.96 -7.60 -6.79
N ASN A 13 -0.08 -8.58 -6.58
CA ASN A 13 0.33 -8.99 -5.23
C ASN A 13 1.06 -7.88 -4.49
N LEU A 14 1.97 -7.16 -5.17
CA LEU A 14 2.61 -5.97 -4.60
C LEU A 14 1.57 -4.95 -4.15
N GLY A 15 0.54 -4.70 -4.96
CA GLY A 15 -0.57 -3.83 -4.60
C GLY A 15 -1.27 -4.24 -3.30
N VAL A 16 -1.56 -5.52 -3.15
CA VAL A 16 -2.19 -6.08 -1.95
C VAL A 16 -1.28 -5.97 -0.72
N GLU A 17 0.00 -6.30 -0.87
CA GLU A 17 0.98 -6.25 0.22
C GLU A 17 1.20 -4.82 0.74
N LEU A 18 1.27 -3.82 -0.15
CA LEU A 18 1.44 -2.43 0.24
C LEU A 18 0.21 -1.89 0.99
N VAL A 19 -1.00 -2.24 0.55
CA VAL A 19 -2.24 -1.89 1.25
C VAL A 19 -2.34 -2.57 2.61
N ALA A 20 -1.95 -3.85 2.70
CA ALA A 20 -1.91 -4.57 3.99
C ALA A 20 -0.90 -3.94 4.95
N LEU A 21 0.29 -3.56 4.47
CA LEU A 21 1.30 -2.87 5.26
C LEU A 21 0.81 -1.50 5.76
N ALA A 22 0.08 -0.76 4.93
CA ALA A 22 -0.54 0.50 5.33
C ALA A 22 -1.54 0.30 6.48
N ALA A 23 -2.39 -0.72 6.38
CA ALA A 23 -3.35 -1.08 7.42
C ALA A 23 -2.67 -1.52 8.73
N ASP A 24 -1.58 -2.28 8.65
CA ASP A 24 -0.79 -2.66 9.82
C ASP A 24 -0.16 -1.43 10.50
N LEU A 25 0.41 -0.52 9.71
CA LEU A 25 0.95 0.75 10.22
C LEU A 25 -0.14 1.61 10.87
N GLU A 26 -1.35 1.61 10.33
CA GLU A 26 -2.49 2.29 10.93
C GLU A 26 -2.91 1.66 12.26
N GLY A 27 -2.98 0.32 12.30
CA GLY A 27 -3.35 -0.47 13.48
C GLY A 27 -2.38 -0.35 14.67
N THR A 28 -1.12 0.03 14.44
CA THR A 28 -0.14 0.27 15.52
C THR A 28 -0.34 1.60 16.26
N SER A 29 -1.35 2.40 15.89
CA SER A 29 -1.66 3.74 16.44
C SER A 29 -2.20 3.75 17.88
N ARG A 30 -1.68 2.92 18.80
CA ARG A 30 -1.92 3.19 20.22
C ARG A 30 -1.25 4.51 20.55
N SER A 31 -2.07 5.52 20.86
CA SER A 31 -1.61 6.83 21.34
C SER A 31 -0.65 6.60 22.51
N THR A 32 0.64 6.85 22.26
CA THR A 32 1.66 6.83 23.30
C THR A 32 1.60 8.19 23.98
N SER A 33 0.79 8.30 25.02
CA SER A 33 0.85 9.43 25.95
C SER A 33 1.82 9.05 27.07
N TRP A 34 2.83 9.90 27.31
CA TRP A 34 3.76 9.70 28.42
C TRP A 34 3.42 10.65 29.56
N ASP A 35 3.29 10.11 30.77
CA ASP A 35 3.13 10.93 31.98
C ASP A 35 4.49 11.52 32.38
N PRO A 36 4.64 12.86 32.47
CA PRO A 36 5.87 13.50 32.93
C PRO A 36 6.34 13.04 34.32
N VAL A 37 5.41 12.56 35.16
CA VAL A 37 5.68 11.99 36.48
C VAL A 37 6.34 10.61 36.36
N GLU A 38 5.94 9.79 35.38
CA GLU A 38 6.53 8.47 35.12
C GLU A 38 7.93 8.57 34.48
N VAL A 39 8.13 9.55 33.59
CA VAL A 39 9.41 9.77 32.90
C VAL A 39 10.45 10.41 33.85
N GLY A 40 10.00 11.04 34.94
CA GLY A 40 10.87 11.60 36.00
C GLY A 40 11.68 12.83 35.58
N HIS A 41 11.63 13.24 34.31
CA HIS A 41 12.40 14.38 33.79
C HIS A 41 11.64 15.12 32.68
N ARG A 42 11.26 16.38 32.94
CA ARG A 42 10.41 17.19 32.04
C ARG A 42 10.98 17.33 30.62
N THR A 43 12.29 17.50 30.47
CA THR A 43 12.94 17.58 29.15
C THR A 43 12.81 16.29 28.34
N VAL A 44 12.86 15.13 29.02
CA VAL A 44 12.72 13.84 28.34
C VAL A 44 11.27 13.62 27.97
N ALA A 45 10.32 13.97 28.85
CA ALA A 45 8.90 13.92 28.53
C ALA A 45 8.54 14.77 27.30
N ALA A 46 9.05 16.00 27.22
CA ALA A 46 8.85 16.88 26.06
C ALA A 46 9.48 16.30 24.77
N ALA A 47 10.71 15.78 24.86
CA ALA A 47 11.37 15.17 23.70
C ALA A 47 10.67 13.90 23.20
N LEU A 48 10.06 13.14 24.12
CA LEU A 48 9.22 12.01 23.77
C LEU A 48 7.95 12.49 23.08
N GLU A 49 7.24 13.47 23.66
CA GLU A 49 6.02 14.07 23.09
C GLU A 49 6.26 14.57 21.65
N ASP A 50 7.31 15.37 21.44
CA ASP A 50 7.74 15.84 20.11
C ASP A 50 8.02 14.66 19.15
N PHE A 51 8.61 13.58 19.66
CA PHE A 51 8.84 12.38 18.87
C PHE A 51 7.54 11.66 18.51
N ALA A 52 6.57 11.53 19.42
CA ALA A 52 5.28 10.91 19.10
C ALA A 52 4.51 11.69 18.04
N GLU A 53 4.45 13.02 18.16
CA GLU A 53 3.78 13.87 17.17
C GLU A 53 4.43 13.73 15.80
N SER A 54 5.76 13.91 15.74
CA SER A 54 6.53 13.77 14.50
C SER A 54 6.42 12.36 13.89
N TRP A 55 6.39 11.33 14.73
CA TRP A 55 6.16 9.95 14.30
C TRP A 55 4.75 9.76 13.75
N ALA A 56 3.72 10.30 14.42
CA ALA A 56 2.34 10.19 13.98
C ALA A 56 2.15 10.83 12.60
N ASP A 57 2.68 12.04 12.39
CA ASP A 57 2.62 12.74 11.10
C ASP A 57 3.33 11.95 9.99
N ARG A 58 4.57 11.50 10.25
CA ARG A 58 5.36 10.75 9.24
C ARG A 58 4.74 9.41 8.91
N ARG A 59 4.18 8.72 9.91
CA ARG A 59 3.48 7.46 9.73
C ARG A 59 2.22 7.66 8.89
N GLU A 60 1.43 8.71 9.14
CA GLU A 60 0.27 9.03 8.31
C GLU A 60 0.66 9.28 6.86
N LEU A 61 1.74 10.06 6.62
CA LEU A 61 2.27 10.27 5.28
C LEU A 61 2.73 8.96 4.61
N LEU A 62 3.40 8.08 5.36
CA LEU A 62 3.84 6.78 4.86
C LEU A 62 2.65 5.86 4.53
N THR A 63 1.65 5.78 5.40
CA THR A 63 0.43 5.01 5.19
C THR A 63 -0.26 5.45 3.90
N ARG A 64 -0.49 6.75 3.71
CA ARG A 64 -1.10 7.28 2.48
C ARG A 64 -0.28 6.95 1.23
N ALA A 65 1.04 7.10 1.29
CA ALA A 65 1.90 6.77 0.16
C ALA A 65 1.85 5.27 -0.20
N LEU A 66 1.77 4.38 0.80
CA LEU A 66 1.63 2.95 0.59
C LEU A 66 0.27 2.59 -0.03
N GLU A 67 -0.82 3.22 0.43
CA GLU A 67 -2.15 3.05 -0.15
C GLU A 67 -2.20 3.51 -1.60
N ASP A 68 -1.64 4.69 -1.91
CA ASP A 68 -1.63 5.27 -3.26
C ASP A 68 -0.85 4.36 -4.23
N VAL A 69 0.36 3.93 -3.85
CA VAL A 69 1.17 3.05 -4.68
C VAL A 69 0.53 1.67 -4.82
N GLY A 70 -0.02 1.13 -3.73
CA GLY A 70 -0.69 -0.16 -3.75
C GLY A 70 -1.94 -0.16 -4.63
N GLY A 71 -2.75 0.89 -4.53
CA GLY A 71 -3.91 1.12 -5.38
C GLY A 71 -3.54 1.27 -6.85
N LEU A 72 -2.49 2.03 -7.16
CA LEU A 72 -2.00 2.21 -8.53
C LEU A 72 -1.51 0.88 -9.13
N ALA A 73 -0.74 0.10 -8.38
CA ALA A 73 -0.25 -1.21 -8.82
C ALA A 73 -1.40 -2.16 -9.15
N ARG A 74 -2.40 -2.23 -8.27
CA ARG A 74 -3.61 -3.05 -8.49
C ARG A 74 -4.41 -2.58 -9.71
N ALA A 75 -4.71 -1.28 -9.81
CA ALA A 75 -5.47 -0.72 -10.93
C ALA A 75 -4.73 -0.91 -12.27
N GLY A 76 -3.40 -0.80 -12.26
CA GLY A 76 -2.55 -1.11 -13.40
C GLY A 76 -2.69 -2.57 -13.82
N ALA A 77 -2.55 -3.50 -12.88
CA ALA A 77 -2.69 -4.93 -13.15
C ALA A 77 -4.08 -5.27 -13.73
N GLU A 78 -5.15 -4.77 -13.12
CA GLU A 78 -6.54 -4.97 -13.60
C GLU A 78 -6.78 -4.38 -15.00
N THR A 79 -6.15 -3.26 -15.33
CA THR A 79 -6.28 -2.63 -16.65
C THR A 79 -5.57 -3.45 -17.72
N PHE A 80 -4.34 -3.90 -17.47
CA PHE A 80 -3.61 -4.74 -18.41
C PHE A 80 -4.28 -6.10 -18.60
N GLN A 81 -4.80 -6.71 -17.54
CA GLN A 81 -5.53 -7.97 -17.63
C GLN A 81 -6.78 -7.82 -18.54
N ARG A 82 -7.57 -6.77 -18.36
CA ARG A 82 -8.74 -6.50 -19.23
C ARG A 82 -8.35 -6.30 -20.70
N VAL A 83 -7.25 -5.61 -20.95
CA VAL A 83 -6.74 -5.41 -22.32
C VAL A 83 -6.31 -6.73 -22.92
N ASP A 84 -5.58 -7.57 -22.18
CA ASP A 84 -5.12 -8.89 -22.64
C ASP A 84 -6.29 -9.83 -22.94
N GLU A 85 -7.28 -9.89 -22.03
CA GLU A 85 -8.52 -10.67 -22.22
C GLU A 85 -9.32 -10.19 -23.44
N GLY A 86 -9.40 -8.88 -23.65
CA GLY A 86 -10.04 -8.26 -24.81
C GLY A 86 -9.35 -8.66 -26.13
N LEU A 87 -8.03 -8.49 -26.22
CA LEU A 87 -7.25 -8.91 -27.40
C LEU A 87 -7.37 -10.41 -27.64
N ALA A 88 -7.29 -11.24 -26.60
CA ALA A 88 -7.42 -12.69 -26.73
C ALA A 88 -8.83 -13.12 -27.17
N GLY A 89 -9.86 -12.34 -26.86
CA GLY A 89 -11.22 -12.49 -27.38
C GLY A 89 -11.28 -12.19 -28.87
N GLU A 90 -10.80 -11.02 -29.29
CA GLU A 90 -10.77 -10.62 -30.70
C GLU A 90 -10.00 -11.61 -31.58
N VAL A 91 -8.84 -12.09 -31.12
CA VAL A 91 -8.06 -13.11 -31.84
C VAL A 91 -8.82 -14.43 -31.97
N ARG A 92 -9.53 -14.86 -30.92
CA ARG A 92 -10.36 -16.07 -30.96
C ARG A 92 -11.53 -15.92 -31.94
N ASP A 93 -12.19 -14.77 -31.96
CA ASP A 93 -13.29 -14.50 -32.87
C ASP A 93 -12.81 -14.49 -34.33
N VAL A 94 -11.66 -13.88 -34.61
CA VAL A 94 -11.03 -13.87 -35.94
C VAL A 94 -10.62 -15.28 -36.37
N THR A 95 -10.11 -16.11 -35.46
CA THR A 95 -9.66 -17.48 -35.79
C THR A 95 -10.79 -18.52 -35.82
N ALA A 96 -11.91 -18.26 -35.15
CA ALA A 96 -13.07 -19.16 -35.10
C ALA A 96 -14.11 -18.88 -36.20
N GLY A 97 -14.08 -17.71 -36.85
CA GLY A 97 -15.00 -17.32 -37.91
C GLY A 97 -14.30 -16.77 -39.16
N ARG A 98 -14.16 -17.62 -40.18
CA ARG A 98 -13.50 -17.44 -41.51
C ARG A 98 -11.98 -17.47 -41.54
#